data_AF-A0AAW2W0D5-F1
#
_entry.id   AF-A0AAW2W0D5-F1
#
_cell.length_a   1.000
_cell.length_b   1.000
_cell.length_c   1.000
_cell.angle_alpha   90.00
_cell.angle_beta   90.00
_cell.angle_gamma   90.00
#
_symmetry.space_group_name_H-M   'P 1'
#
loop_
_entity.id
_entity.type
_entity.pdbx_description
1 polymer ?
#
loop_
_entity_poly.entity_id
_entity_poly.type
_entity_poly.pdbx_seq_one_letter_code
_entity_poly.pdbx_strand_id
1 'polypeptide(L)'
;MLMTKGSTTIEKLILIDTLERLGVGYHFEQEIGDQLREIFFFQSQDKDQENYDLFATALQFRLLRQHHYSVSCNVFNKFKNNDGKIEETLTSDAKGLLSLYEAANVRIHGEDVLEDAIAFTTHHLNCMVQELEPVLQCQVKRALEQPVHRGVGRLEARHYISFYEKNKSKNEIL
;
A
#
# COMPACT_ATOMS: atom_id res chain seq x y z
N MET A 1 15.18 17.52 7.17
CA MET A 1 13.81 17.40 6.61
C MET A 1 13.80 16.22 5.67
N LEU A 2 13.00 15.19 5.98
CA LEU A 2 12.85 13.98 5.18
C LEU A 2 12.32 14.23 3.76
N MET A 3 11.61 15.34 3.55
CA MET A 3 10.98 15.66 2.27
C MET A 3 11.56 16.96 1.70
N THR A 4 12.09 16.90 0.48
CA THR A 4 12.45 18.09 -0.28
C THR A 4 11.19 18.79 -0.80
N LYS A 5 11.24 20.11 -0.85
CA LYS A 5 10.16 20.95 -1.37
C LYS A 5 10.02 20.65 -2.89
N GLY A 6 8.94 19.98 -3.28
CA GLY A 6 8.68 19.58 -4.68
C GLY A 6 8.43 18.08 -4.92
N SER A 7 8.51 17.24 -3.88
CA SER A 7 8.11 15.82 -3.98
C SER A 7 6.61 15.66 -4.24
N THR A 8 6.26 14.75 -5.15
CA THR A 8 4.88 14.36 -5.44
C THR A 8 4.26 13.64 -4.25
N THR A 9 2.92 13.66 -4.14
CA THR A 9 2.20 12.94 -3.07
C THR A 9 2.54 11.46 -3.03
N ILE A 10 2.69 10.82 -4.19
CA ILE A 10 3.01 9.40 -4.30
C ILE A 10 4.42 9.11 -3.78
N GLU A 11 5.42 9.94 -4.13
CA GLU A 11 6.79 9.78 -3.60
C GLU A 11 6.82 9.90 -2.08
N LYS A 12 6.03 10.83 -1.52
CA LYS A 12 5.90 10.99 -0.07
C LYS A 12 5.34 9.73 0.59
N LEU A 13 4.25 9.17 0.02
CA LEU A 13 3.63 7.95 0.52
C LEU A 13 4.59 6.74 0.44
N ILE A 14 5.34 6.60 -0.65
CA ILE A 14 6.35 5.54 -0.82
C ILE A 14 7.44 5.67 0.24
N LEU A 15 7.92 6.89 0.53
CA LEU A 15 8.94 7.10 1.55
C LEU A 15 8.41 6.76 2.95
N ILE A 16 7.19 7.22 3.29
CA ILE A 16 6.55 6.92 4.57
C ILE A 16 6.43 5.39 4.75
N ASP A 17 5.88 4.69 3.75
CA ASP A 17 5.76 3.23 3.78
C ASP A 17 7.12 2.54 3.94
N THR A 18 8.16 3.05 3.26
CA THR A 18 9.51 2.52 3.37
C THR A 18 10.07 2.67 4.79
N LEU A 19 9.94 3.85 5.40
CA LEU A 19 10.42 4.11 6.77
C LEU A 19 9.70 3.21 7.79
N GLU A 20 8.40 3.07 7.65
CA GLU A 20 7.59 2.22 8.54
C GLU A 20 7.91 0.76 8.38
N ARG A 21 8.00 0.28 7.13
CA ARG A 21 8.34 -1.12 6.84
C ARG A 21 9.79 -1.45 7.18
N LEU A 22 10.72 -0.51 7.17
CA LEU A 22 12.08 -0.71 7.68
C LEU A 22 12.14 -0.71 9.22
N GLY A 23 11.04 -0.37 9.89
CA GLY A 23 10.97 -0.31 11.35
C GLY A 23 11.70 0.89 11.94
N VAL A 24 11.93 1.95 11.16
CA VAL A 24 12.58 3.20 11.60
C VAL A 24 11.63 4.40 11.66
N GLY A 25 10.35 4.20 11.29
CA GLY A 25 9.33 5.25 11.28
C GLY A 25 9.14 5.97 12.62
N TYR A 26 9.41 5.31 13.75
CA TYR A 26 9.31 5.90 15.08
C TYR A 26 10.31 7.03 15.35
N HIS A 27 11.37 7.17 14.53
CA HIS A 27 12.26 8.33 14.59
C HIS A 27 11.69 9.57 13.91
N PHE A 28 10.60 9.41 13.15
CA PHE A 28 10.04 10.42 12.25
C PHE A 28 8.53 10.59 12.45
N GLU A 29 8.01 10.27 13.63
CA GLU A 29 6.57 10.28 13.91
C GLU A 29 5.92 11.63 13.63
N GLN A 30 6.61 12.73 13.97
CA GLN A 30 6.12 14.09 13.73
C GLN A 30 6.07 14.39 12.23
N GLU A 31 7.14 14.13 11.50
CA GLU A 31 7.21 14.37 10.05
C GLU A 31 6.19 13.52 9.29
N ILE A 32 6.06 12.23 9.63
CA ILE A 32 5.07 11.33 9.04
C ILE A 32 3.66 11.84 9.33
N GLY A 33 3.36 12.19 10.59
CA GLY A 33 2.08 12.70 11.01
C GLY A 33 1.68 13.99 10.28
N ASP A 34 2.60 14.94 10.15
CA ASP A 34 2.39 16.21 9.45
C ASP A 34 2.15 15.98 7.94
N GLN A 35 2.91 15.09 7.31
CA GLN A 35 2.72 14.78 5.88
C GLN A 35 1.39 14.07 5.62
N LEU A 36 1.02 13.06 6.42
CA LEU A 36 -0.27 12.37 6.25
C LEU A 36 -1.45 13.31 6.50
N ARG A 37 -1.29 14.25 7.43
CA ARG A 37 -2.28 15.31 7.69
C ARG A 37 -2.48 16.18 6.45
N GLU A 38 -1.41 16.69 5.85
CA GLU A 38 -1.47 17.46 4.61
C GLU A 38 -2.15 16.67 3.49
N ILE A 39 -1.73 15.41 3.27
CA ILE A 39 -2.30 14.53 2.26
C ILE A 39 -3.81 14.34 2.48
N PHE A 40 -4.24 14.10 3.71
CA PHE A 40 -5.66 13.93 4.04
C PHE A 40 -6.49 15.20 3.81
N PHE A 41 -5.99 16.38 4.22
CA PHE A 41 -6.73 17.64 4.07
C PHE A 41 -6.83 18.09 2.62
N PHE A 42 -5.77 17.90 1.83
CA PHE A 42 -5.73 18.35 0.44
C PHE A 42 -6.17 17.28 -0.56
N GLN A 43 -6.57 16.08 -0.12
CA GLN A 43 -6.99 15.00 -1.03
C GLN A 43 -8.09 15.44 -2.01
N SER A 44 -9.11 16.18 -1.55
CA SER A 44 -10.20 16.65 -2.41
C SER A 44 -9.80 17.75 -3.40
N GLN A 45 -8.63 18.38 -3.19
CA GLN A 45 -8.05 19.39 -4.05
C GLN A 45 -6.96 18.82 -4.96
N ASP A 46 -6.52 17.58 -4.70
CA ASP A 46 -5.53 16.88 -5.52
C ASP A 46 -6.22 16.41 -6.81
N LYS A 47 -6.08 17.21 -7.86
CA LYS A 47 -6.63 16.92 -9.19
C LYS A 47 -6.09 15.62 -9.77
N ASP A 48 -4.96 15.13 -9.27
CA ASP A 48 -4.35 13.90 -9.72
C ASP A 48 -4.91 12.67 -8.99
N GLN A 49 -5.70 12.83 -7.93
CA GLN A 49 -6.27 11.69 -7.17
C GLN A 49 -7.17 10.80 -8.04
N GLU A 50 -7.87 11.39 -9.02
CA GLU A 50 -8.64 10.63 -10.01
C GLU A 50 -7.72 9.76 -10.88
N ASN A 51 -6.51 10.26 -11.20
CA ASN A 51 -5.49 9.58 -12.00
C ASN A 51 -4.66 8.54 -11.22
N TYR A 52 -4.85 8.40 -9.89
CA TYR A 52 -4.08 7.42 -9.12
C TYR A 52 -4.40 6.01 -9.58
N ASP A 53 -3.37 5.24 -9.89
CA ASP A 53 -3.46 3.81 -10.17
C ASP A 53 -3.85 3.02 -8.90
N LEU A 54 -4.00 1.70 -9.07
CA LEU A 54 -4.37 0.80 -7.98
C LEU A 54 -3.34 0.82 -6.85
N PHE A 55 -2.06 0.85 -7.20
CA PHE A 55 -0.95 0.92 -6.26
C PHE A 55 -1.03 2.18 -5.38
N ALA A 56 -1.10 3.36 -5.98
CA ALA A 56 -1.13 4.63 -5.28
C ALA A 56 -2.39 4.78 -4.42
N THR A 57 -3.57 4.41 -4.96
CA THR A 57 -4.84 4.48 -4.22
C THR A 57 -4.83 3.55 -3.01
N ALA A 58 -4.38 2.32 -3.18
CA ALA A 58 -4.30 1.35 -2.08
C ALA A 58 -3.27 1.75 -1.02
N LEU A 59 -2.11 2.27 -1.44
CA LEU A 59 -1.06 2.73 -0.54
C LEU A 59 -1.54 3.91 0.32
N GLN A 60 -2.14 4.93 -0.30
CA GLN A 60 -2.70 6.08 0.41
C GLN A 60 -3.77 5.65 1.40
N PHE A 61 -4.73 4.82 0.96
CA PHE A 61 -5.80 4.30 1.81
C PHE A 61 -5.25 3.58 3.03
N ARG A 62 -4.28 2.66 2.82
CA ARG A 62 -3.67 1.88 3.90
C ARG A 62 -2.97 2.77 4.91
N LEU A 63 -2.08 3.67 4.46
CA LEU A 63 -1.31 4.54 5.35
C LEU A 63 -2.21 5.47 6.15
N LEU A 64 -3.19 6.11 5.50
CA LEU A 64 -4.13 6.99 6.20
C LEU A 64 -4.91 6.23 7.29
N ARG A 65 -5.39 5.02 7.01
CA ARG A 65 -6.09 4.20 8.01
C ARG A 65 -5.20 3.69 9.14
N GLN A 66 -3.96 3.29 8.83
CA GLN A 66 -2.98 2.91 9.85
C GLN A 66 -2.70 4.06 10.82
N HIS A 67 -2.82 5.30 10.35
CA HIS A 67 -2.71 6.52 11.15
C HIS A 67 -4.05 7.09 11.63
N HIS A 68 -5.09 6.25 11.68
CA HIS A 68 -6.39 6.56 12.28
C HIS A 68 -7.22 7.63 11.54
N TYR A 69 -6.91 7.92 10.28
CA TYR A 69 -7.77 8.77 9.44
C TYR A 69 -8.97 7.98 8.92
N SER A 70 -10.15 8.60 8.98
CA SER A 70 -11.39 8.01 8.49
C SER A 70 -11.51 8.14 6.98
N VAL A 71 -10.94 7.19 6.24
CA VAL A 71 -11.05 7.09 4.78
C VAL A 71 -12.07 6.04 4.38
N SER A 72 -13.01 6.38 3.49
CA SER A 72 -14.03 5.46 2.98
C SER A 72 -13.43 4.43 2.01
N CYS A 73 -13.84 3.16 2.11
CA CYS A 73 -13.49 2.13 1.13
C CYS A 73 -14.08 2.37 -0.27
N ASN A 74 -14.99 3.34 -0.42
CA ASN A 74 -15.54 3.76 -1.70
C ASN A 74 -14.50 4.31 -2.67
N VAL A 75 -13.29 4.68 -2.21
CA VAL A 75 -12.17 5.06 -3.09
C VAL A 75 -11.82 3.96 -4.10
N PHE A 76 -12.14 2.70 -3.78
CA PHE A 76 -11.90 1.57 -4.69
C PHE A 76 -13.00 1.36 -5.73
N ASN A 77 -14.10 2.11 -5.69
CA ASN A 77 -15.19 1.94 -6.65
C ASN A 77 -14.78 2.32 -8.08
N LYS A 78 -13.76 3.16 -8.27
CA LYS A 78 -13.21 3.48 -9.60
C LYS A 78 -12.49 2.32 -10.26
N PHE A 79 -12.16 1.26 -9.51
CA PHE A 79 -11.54 0.03 -10.00
C PHE A 79 -12.54 -1.10 -10.20
N LYS A 80 -13.85 -0.79 -10.11
CA LYS A 80 -14.91 -1.75 -10.32
C LYS A 80 -15.53 -1.57 -11.69
N ASN A 81 -15.88 -2.70 -12.31
CA ASN A 81 -16.67 -2.75 -13.53
C ASN A 81 -18.16 -2.44 -13.26
N ASN A 82 -18.96 -2.40 -14.32
CA ASN A 82 -20.40 -2.13 -14.24
C ASN A 82 -21.18 -3.16 -13.39
N ASP A 83 -20.64 -4.37 -13.21
CA ASP A 83 -21.22 -5.42 -12.37
C ASP A 83 -20.83 -5.28 -10.89
N GLY A 84 -20.05 -4.25 -10.53
CA GLY A 84 -19.59 -3.99 -9.17
C GLY A 84 -18.40 -4.85 -8.72
N LYS A 85 -17.80 -5.61 -9.63
CA LYS A 85 -16.61 -6.44 -9.37
C LYS A 85 -15.33 -5.68 -9.76
N ILE A 86 -14.21 -6.00 -9.11
CA ILE A 86 -12.91 -5.42 -9.47
C ILE A 86 -12.58 -5.77 -10.93
N GLU A 87 -12.13 -4.79 -11.70
CA GLU A 87 -11.82 -4.97 -13.12
C GLU A 87 -10.75 -6.03 -13.35
N GLU A 88 -10.99 -6.94 -14.30
CA GLU A 88 -10.03 -7.99 -14.68
C GLU A 88 -8.77 -7.42 -15.35
N THR A 89 -8.82 -6.20 -15.90
CA THR A 89 -7.64 -5.51 -16.46
C THR A 89 -6.52 -5.34 -15.42
N LEU A 90 -6.89 -5.20 -14.15
CA LEU A 90 -5.98 -5.03 -13.01
C LEU A 90 -5.25 -6.32 -12.63
N THR A 91 -5.65 -7.48 -13.18
CA THR A 91 -5.01 -8.76 -12.85
C THR A 91 -3.58 -8.88 -13.38
N SER A 92 -3.15 -7.95 -14.24
CA SER A 92 -1.77 -7.89 -14.74
C SER A 92 -0.82 -7.10 -13.82
N ASP A 93 -1.35 -6.23 -12.96
CA ASP A 93 -0.56 -5.38 -12.05
C ASP A 93 -0.34 -6.06 -10.70
N ALA A 94 0.66 -6.93 -10.63
CA ALA A 94 1.03 -7.64 -9.41
C ALA A 94 1.34 -6.71 -8.23
N LYS A 95 1.92 -5.52 -8.49
CA LYS A 95 2.30 -4.56 -7.44
C LYS A 95 1.08 -3.82 -6.90
N GLY A 96 0.16 -3.43 -7.79
CA GLY A 96 -1.15 -2.88 -7.41
C GLY A 96 -1.99 -3.88 -6.63
N LEU A 97 -2.06 -5.14 -7.07
CA LEU A 97 -2.79 -6.20 -6.36
C LEU A 97 -2.22 -6.47 -4.96
N LEU A 98 -0.90 -6.54 -4.83
CA LEU A 98 -0.25 -6.69 -3.51
C LEU A 98 -0.60 -5.50 -2.59
N SER A 99 -0.60 -4.29 -3.14
CA SER A 99 -0.93 -3.10 -2.35
C SER A 99 -2.40 -3.06 -1.95
N LEU A 100 -3.31 -3.46 -2.85
CA LEU A 100 -4.73 -3.62 -2.55
C LEU A 100 -4.95 -4.71 -1.49
N TYR A 101 -4.25 -5.84 -1.57
CA TYR A 101 -4.33 -6.90 -0.57
C TYR A 101 -3.95 -6.39 0.83
N GLU A 102 -2.84 -5.66 0.94
CA GLU A 102 -2.41 -5.07 2.22
C GLU A 102 -3.40 -4.00 2.71
N ALA A 103 -3.93 -3.18 1.81
CA ALA A 103 -4.92 -2.15 2.11
C ALA A 103 -6.26 -2.75 2.56
N ALA A 104 -6.68 -3.86 1.96
CA ALA A 104 -7.92 -4.52 2.32
C ALA A 104 -7.81 -5.22 3.70
N ASN A 105 -6.60 -5.53 4.15
CA ASN A 105 -6.36 -6.07 5.49
C ASN A 105 -6.49 -5.02 6.62
N VAL A 106 -6.60 -3.71 6.32
CA VAL A 106 -6.95 -2.65 7.28
C VAL A 106 -8.46 -2.34 7.33
N ARG A 107 -9.29 -3.26 6.83
CA ARG A 107 -10.76 -3.15 6.85
C ARG A 107 -11.31 -3.09 8.27
N ILE A 108 -12.45 -2.42 8.40
CA ILE A 108 -13.30 -2.49 9.60
C ILE A 108 -14.56 -3.32 9.32
N HIS A 109 -15.36 -3.57 10.35
CA HIS A 109 -16.60 -4.35 10.20
C HIS A 109 -17.60 -3.63 9.29
N GLY A 110 -18.24 -4.38 8.39
CA GLY A 110 -19.25 -3.87 7.45
C GLY A 110 -18.69 -3.36 6.11
N GLU A 111 -17.40 -3.61 5.83
CA GLU A 111 -16.77 -3.22 4.56
C GLU A 111 -16.62 -4.39 3.58
N ASP A 112 -17.74 -4.84 3.04
CA ASP A 112 -17.82 -5.96 2.10
C ASP A 112 -16.91 -5.77 0.88
N VAL A 113 -16.75 -4.51 0.43
CA VAL A 113 -15.85 -4.15 -0.68
C VAL A 113 -14.40 -4.61 -0.43
N LEU A 114 -13.91 -4.49 0.80
CA LEU A 114 -12.55 -4.90 1.15
C LEU A 114 -12.46 -6.40 1.44
N GLU A 115 -13.57 -7.03 1.86
CA GLU A 115 -13.63 -8.49 1.96
C GLU A 115 -13.55 -9.15 0.58
N ASP A 116 -14.32 -8.66 -0.38
CA ASP A 116 -14.26 -9.07 -1.78
C ASP A 116 -12.87 -8.80 -2.37
N ALA A 117 -12.26 -7.65 -2.06
CA ALA A 117 -10.90 -7.33 -2.50
C ALA A 117 -9.86 -8.32 -1.98
N ILE A 118 -9.99 -8.81 -0.74
CA ILE A 118 -9.10 -9.85 -0.20
C ILE A 118 -9.26 -11.16 -0.97
N ALA A 119 -10.50 -11.61 -1.22
CA ALA A 119 -10.74 -12.83 -1.97
C ALA A 119 -10.16 -12.74 -3.40
N PHE A 120 -10.43 -11.62 -4.09
CA PHE A 120 -9.94 -11.34 -5.44
C PHE A 120 -8.41 -11.31 -5.50
N THR A 121 -7.78 -10.47 -4.70
CA THR A 121 -6.31 -10.32 -4.71
C THR A 121 -5.62 -11.61 -4.30
N THR A 122 -6.12 -12.34 -3.31
CA THR A 122 -5.56 -13.63 -2.89
C THR A 122 -5.58 -14.64 -4.03
N HIS A 123 -6.68 -14.74 -4.76
CA HIS A 123 -6.78 -15.64 -5.90
C HIS A 123 -5.74 -15.30 -6.98
N HIS A 124 -5.73 -14.04 -7.45
CA HIS A 124 -4.85 -13.63 -8.53
C HIS A 124 -3.37 -13.68 -8.15
N LEU A 125 -3.01 -13.23 -6.94
CA LEU A 125 -1.64 -13.29 -6.45
C LEU A 125 -1.13 -14.74 -6.40
N ASN A 126 -1.94 -15.70 -5.95
CA ASN A 126 -1.57 -17.12 -5.97
C ASN A 126 -1.37 -17.67 -7.39
N CYS A 127 -2.17 -17.24 -8.37
CA CYS A 127 -2.03 -17.67 -9.76
C CYS A 127 -0.74 -17.16 -10.41
N MET A 128 -0.32 -15.93 -10.14
CA MET A 128 0.84 -15.30 -10.80
C MET A 128 2.15 -15.44 -10.05
N VAL A 129 2.15 -15.81 -8.75
CA VAL A 129 3.33 -15.73 -7.86
C VAL A 129 4.58 -16.42 -8.42
N GLN A 130 4.43 -17.49 -9.20
CA GLN A 130 5.56 -18.24 -9.78
C GLN A 130 6.25 -17.52 -10.94
N GLU A 131 5.54 -16.60 -11.60
CA GLU A 131 6.01 -15.87 -12.80
C GLU A 131 6.57 -14.48 -12.45
N LEU A 132 6.46 -14.04 -11.20
CA LEU A 132 6.92 -12.73 -10.74
C LEU A 132 8.44 -12.67 -10.60
N GLU A 133 8.99 -11.44 -10.71
CA GLU A 133 10.39 -11.20 -10.38
C GLU A 133 10.73 -11.64 -8.95
N PRO A 134 11.96 -12.13 -8.67
CA PRO A 134 12.31 -12.76 -7.40
C PRO A 134 11.99 -11.93 -6.14
N VAL A 135 12.18 -10.61 -6.20
CA VAL A 135 11.90 -9.70 -5.07
C VAL A 135 10.39 -9.60 -4.83
N LEU A 136 9.62 -9.32 -5.88
CA LEU A 136 8.16 -9.19 -5.80
C LEU A 136 7.51 -10.53 -5.43
N GLN A 137 8.01 -11.64 -5.97
CA GLN A 137 7.59 -12.99 -5.60
C GLN A 137 7.74 -13.23 -4.08
N CYS A 138 8.88 -12.86 -3.49
CA CYS A 138 9.09 -13.02 -2.06
C CYS A 138 8.15 -12.13 -1.23
N GLN A 139 7.92 -10.89 -1.67
CA GLN A 139 6.97 -9.99 -1.03
C GLN A 139 5.53 -10.52 -1.06
N VAL A 140 5.09 -11.04 -2.21
CA VAL A 140 3.77 -11.64 -2.38
C VAL A 140 3.61 -12.88 -1.50
N LYS A 141 4.58 -13.81 -1.52
CA LYS A 141 4.56 -14.99 -0.63
C LYS A 141 4.45 -14.58 0.84
N ARG A 142 5.26 -13.59 1.27
CA ARG A 142 5.22 -13.11 2.65
C ARG A 142 3.87 -12.51 3.02
N ALA A 143 3.30 -11.65 2.17
CA ALA A 143 2.00 -11.02 2.42
C ALA A 143 0.85 -12.05 2.51
N LEU A 144 0.89 -13.07 1.64
CA LEU A 144 -0.09 -14.16 1.67
C LEU A 144 0.02 -15.05 2.92
N GLU A 145 1.23 -15.24 3.47
CA GLU A 145 1.42 -15.89 4.77
C GLU A 145 0.90 -15.03 5.92
N GLN A 146 1.25 -13.73 5.91
CA GLN A 146 0.95 -12.80 6.99
C GLN A 146 0.88 -11.36 6.42
N PRO A 147 -0.32 -10.74 6.37
CA PRO A 147 -0.45 -9.33 6.00
C PRO A 147 0.32 -8.44 6.97
N VAL A 148 0.94 -7.37 6.46
CA VAL A 148 1.80 -6.46 7.26
C VAL A 148 1.02 -5.89 8.45
N HIS A 149 -0.24 -5.49 8.24
CA HIS A 149 -1.07 -4.93 9.31
C HIS A 149 -1.37 -5.90 10.45
N ARG A 150 -1.30 -7.21 10.20
CA ARG A 150 -1.58 -8.27 11.18
C ARG A 150 -0.29 -8.88 11.77
N GLY A 151 0.86 -8.55 11.20
CA GLY A 151 2.17 -9.05 11.62
C GLY A 151 2.76 -8.27 12.79
N VAL A 152 3.78 -8.85 13.45
CA VAL A 152 4.54 -8.15 14.49
C VAL A 152 5.54 -7.21 13.81
N GLY A 153 5.43 -5.90 14.07
CA GLY A 153 6.20 -4.87 13.35
C GLY A 153 7.72 -5.13 13.27
N ARG A 154 8.35 -5.62 14.35
CA ARG A 154 9.79 -5.96 14.34
C ARG A 154 10.14 -7.16 13.45
N LEU A 155 9.25 -8.14 13.35
CA LEU A 155 9.44 -9.31 12.48
C LEU A 155 9.23 -8.92 11.02
N GLU A 156 8.16 -8.17 10.73
CA GLU A 156 7.92 -7.65 9.37
C GLU A 156 9.06 -6.75 8.90
N ALA A 157 9.59 -5.90 9.79
CA ALA A 157 10.75 -5.07 9.47
C ALA A 157 11.97 -5.89 9.05
N ARG A 158 12.26 -6.98 9.77
CA ARG A 158 13.37 -7.88 9.41
C ARG A 158 13.19 -8.49 8.02
N HIS A 159 11.98 -8.92 7.68
CA HIS A 159 11.69 -9.44 6.34
C HIS A 159 11.83 -8.35 5.28
N TYR A 160 11.30 -7.16 5.55
CA TYR A 160 11.33 -6.05 4.62
C TYR A 160 12.75 -5.55 4.34
N ILE A 161 13.64 -5.48 5.35
CA ILE A 161 15.05 -5.15 5.16
C ILE A 161 15.70 -6.08 4.11
N SER A 162 15.43 -7.39 4.19
CA SER A 162 15.96 -8.36 3.21
C SER A 162 15.41 -8.17 1.79
N PHE A 163 14.19 -7.64 1.66
CA PHE A 163 13.62 -7.31 0.35
C PHE A 163 14.16 -5.98 -0.18
N TYR A 164 14.28 -4.98 0.70
CA TYR A 164 14.76 -3.65 0.39
C TYR A 164 16.21 -3.66 -0.07
N GLU A 165 17.07 -4.47 0.56
CA GLU A 165 18.47 -4.66 0.16
C GLU A 165 18.61 -5.15 -1.29
N LYS A 166 17.66 -5.96 -1.77
CA LYS A 166 17.63 -6.50 -3.14
C LYS A 166 16.99 -5.57 -4.16
N ASN A 167 16.35 -4.49 -3.72
CA ASN A 167 15.71 -3.54 -4.61
C ASN A 167 16.78 -2.68 -5.33
N LYS A 168 16.73 -2.66 -6.66
CA LYS A 168 17.67 -1.89 -7.49
C LYS A 168 17.54 -0.38 -7.32
N SER A 169 16.37 0.09 -6.91
CA SER A 169 16.05 1.52 -6.74
C SER A 169 16.03 1.94 -5.27
N LYS A 170 16.68 1.17 -4.38
CA LYS A 170 16.75 1.50 -2.96
C LYS A 170 17.54 2.78 -2.73
N ASN A 171 17.16 3.52 -1.70
CA ASN A 171 17.99 4.56 -1.13
C ASN A 171 19.03 3.90 -0.19
N GLU A 172 20.31 4.00 -0.54
CA GLU A 172 21.43 3.40 0.20
C GLU A 172 21.66 4.00 1.61
N ILE A 173 21.04 5.14 1.92
CA ILE A 173 21.10 5.76 3.25
C ILE A 173 20.10 5.11 4.22
N LEU A 174 18.98 4.58 3.68
CA LEU A 174 17.94 3.90 4.45
C LEU A 174 18.23 2.39 4.56
#